data_AF-A0A840ILS4-F1
#
_entry.id   AF-A0A840ILS4-F1
#
_cell.length_a   1.000
_cell.length_b   1.000
_cell.length_c   1.000
_cell.angle_alpha   90.00
_cell.angle_beta   90.00
_cell.angle_gamma   90.00
#
_symmetry.space_group_name_H-M   'P 1'
#
loop_
_entity.id
_entity.type
_entity.pdbx_description
1 polymer ?
#
loop_
_entity_poly.entity_id
_entity_poly.type
_entity_poly.pdbx_seq_one_letter_code
_entity_poly.pdbx_strand_id
1 'polypeptide(L)'
;MDPELFEHHLTSRHGRGRAPEGGALGVAGTRLCGDVVRLTLALDDAGERVGAIGWEAEACGATVASLSAVAELVEGIGVLDAARIGAHEVAAELGGLSAGKFHAAELVADALARALGAAVRERGALPAPADGSERTLVAMSGGVDSAVAALLCASAHDAVAVTLELWADEENDDERSCCSAQAVRHARGLAHRMGLPHLTLDLRAEFRAGVVTPFLEDHRAGLTPNPCVRCNGHVRLDAMLELADRVGAATLATGHYARVEHDAERGPLLRAAVDAWKDQTYMLSALAPASLARMRFPLGELTKPQVRALAREAELPVASKADSQDLCFLAGTSRQAFLARHAGIEQMPGEIVDSDGTVIGRHAGHQAYTVGQRRGLGVAAAEPLYVLRTDAAANRVVAGTRAELQTRTVPVRGARLHRDGARVDRVKLRYRAKPLPARLLGDPAPGSHRRLEIALEEPVDGAAPGQTACLMDGDLVIGWATIDRAAAPAQPSPPPAPPARSTSVAR
;
A
#
# COMPACT_ATOMS: atom_id res chain seq x y z
N MET A 1 27.40 -29.26 10.06
CA MET A 1 26.63 -30.29 9.34
C MET A 1 26.93 -31.59 10.04
N ASP A 2 25.96 -32.08 10.79
CA ASP A 2 25.94 -33.44 11.30
C ASP A 2 25.42 -34.37 10.18
N PRO A 3 26.26 -35.26 9.62
CA PRO A 3 25.84 -36.13 8.52
C PRO A 3 24.70 -37.09 8.89
N GLU A 4 24.61 -37.49 10.17
CA GLU A 4 23.59 -38.46 10.60
C GLU A 4 22.20 -37.82 10.64
N LEU A 5 22.09 -36.61 11.18
CA LEU A 5 20.83 -35.84 11.17
C LEU A 5 20.38 -35.51 9.74
N PHE A 6 21.31 -35.10 8.88
CA PHE A 6 20.99 -34.82 7.48
C PHE A 6 20.46 -36.08 6.76
N GLU A 7 21.12 -37.22 6.91
CA GLU A 7 20.71 -38.48 6.28
C GLU A 7 19.38 -38.99 6.85
N HIS A 8 19.14 -38.79 8.15
CA HIS A 8 17.86 -39.10 8.78
C HIS A 8 16.70 -38.40 8.05
N HIS A 9 16.76 -37.07 7.90
CA HIS A 9 15.67 -36.33 7.24
C HIS A 9 15.58 -36.62 5.74
N LEU A 10 16.70 -36.89 5.08
CA LEU A 10 16.72 -37.25 3.66
C LEU A 10 15.99 -38.59 3.40
N THR A 11 16.08 -39.52 4.34
CA THR A 11 15.51 -40.87 4.23
C THR A 11 14.11 -40.99 4.83
N SER A 12 13.84 -40.33 5.97
CA SER A 12 12.53 -40.38 6.66
C SER A 12 11.41 -39.79 5.81
N ARG A 13 11.71 -38.70 5.08
CA ARG A 13 10.77 -38.00 4.18
C ARG A 13 9.43 -37.69 4.85
N HIS A 14 9.45 -37.27 6.11
CA HIS A 14 8.26 -36.96 6.89
C HIS A 14 7.38 -35.96 6.14
N GLY A 15 6.08 -36.21 6.06
CA GLY A 15 5.12 -35.37 5.32
C GLY A 15 5.13 -35.53 3.78
N ARG A 16 6.07 -36.26 3.17
CA ARG A 16 6.11 -36.38 1.70
C ARG A 16 4.86 -37.03 1.12
N GLY A 17 4.29 -36.41 0.09
CA GLY A 17 3.11 -36.90 -0.63
C GLY A 17 1.81 -36.84 0.19
N ARG A 18 1.84 -36.25 1.39
CA ARG A 18 0.62 -35.94 2.15
C ARG A 18 0.03 -34.63 1.64
N ALA A 19 -1.28 -34.58 1.52
CA ALA A 19 -2.04 -33.36 1.26
C ALA A 19 -3.16 -33.28 2.31
N PRO A 20 -2.91 -32.67 3.49
CA PRO A 20 -3.92 -32.52 4.52
C PRO A 20 -5.21 -31.91 3.98
N GLU A 21 -6.35 -32.51 4.31
CA GLU A 21 -7.66 -32.00 3.88
C GLU A 21 -7.90 -30.61 4.47
N GLY A 22 -8.37 -29.68 3.64
CA GLY A 22 -8.54 -28.29 4.05
C GLY A 22 -7.24 -27.55 4.39
N GLY A 23 -6.08 -28.13 4.04
CA GLY A 23 -4.79 -27.50 4.24
C GLY A 23 -4.53 -26.37 3.23
N ALA A 24 -3.88 -25.31 3.70
CA ALA A 24 -3.49 -24.19 2.86
C ALA A 24 -2.14 -24.47 2.19
N LEU A 25 -2.03 -24.06 0.92
CA LEU A 25 -0.86 -24.32 0.08
C LEU A 25 0.11 -23.13 0.10
N GLY A 26 1.36 -23.42 0.44
CA GLY A 26 2.51 -22.55 0.20
C GLY A 26 3.36 -23.07 -0.95
N VAL A 27 3.62 -22.22 -1.94
CA VAL A 27 4.52 -22.53 -3.06
C VAL A 27 5.68 -21.57 -3.05
N ALA A 28 6.90 -22.11 -3.11
CA ALA A 28 8.11 -21.33 -3.31
C ALA A 28 8.97 -21.98 -4.39
N GLY A 29 9.66 -21.15 -5.17
CA GLY A 29 10.60 -21.60 -6.18
C GLY A 29 11.79 -20.68 -6.26
N THR A 30 12.91 -21.17 -6.81
CA THR A 30 14.11 -20.36 -7.03
C THR A 30 14.68 -20.55 -8.42
N ARG A 31 15.11 -19.44 -9.03
CA ARG A 31 15.82 -19.47 -10.32
C ARG A 31 17.27 -19.96 -10.20
N LEU A 32 17.80 -20.07 -8.97
CA LEU A 32 19.20 -20.47 -8.73
C LEU A 32 19.45 -21.95 -9.07
N CYS A 33 18.55 -22.84 -8.64
CA CYS A 33 18.68 -24.28 -8.89
C CYS A 33 17.47 -24.88 -9.62
N GLY A 34 16.39 -24.12 -9.82
CA GLY A 34 15.16 -24.59 -10.46
C GLY A 34 14.21 -25.35 -9.52
N ASP A 35 14.60 -25.58 -8.25
CA ASP A 35 13.74 -26.26 -7.27
C ASP A 35 12.44 -25.48 -7.08
N VAL A 36 11.33 -26.23 -7.07
CA VAL A 36 10.00 -25.75 -6.70
C VAL A 36 9.45 -26.68 -5.63
N VAL A 37 9.00 -26.08 -4.54
CA VAL A 37 8.43 -26.80 -3.40
C VAL A 37 6.97 -26.40 -3.20
N ARG A 38 6.15 -27.40 -2.89
CA ARG A 38 4.73 -27.25 -2.54
C ARG A 38 4.53 -27.82 -1.16
N LEU A 39 4.14 -27.00 -0.21
CA LEU A 39 3.92 -27.38 1.18
C LEU A 39 2.46 -27.08 1.53
N THR A 40 1.75 -28.08 2.02
CA THR A 40 0.34 -27.97 2.42
C THR A 40 0.25 -28.12 3.93
N LEU A 41 -0.38 -27.17 4.61
CA LEU A 41 -0.46 -27.11 6.07
C LEU A 41 -1.91 -26.93 6.50
N ALA A 42 -2.41 -27.79 7.39
CA ALA A 42 -3.72 -27.65 8.02
C ALA A 42 -3.55 -27.32 9.51
N LEU A 43 -4.38 -26.42 10.01
CA LEU A 43 -4.51 -26.17 11.44
C LEU A 43 -5.37 -27.26 12.09
N ASP A 44 -5.26 -27.41 13.40
CA ASP A 44 -6.19 -28.21 14.19
C ASP A 44 -7.60 -27.61 14.20
N ASP A 45 -8.57 -28.35 14.74
CA ASP A 45 -9.98 -27.92 14.80
C ASP A 45 -10.16 -26.62 15.59
N ALA A 46 -9.27 -26.34 16.54
CA ALA A 46 -9.25 -25.10 17.31
C ALA A 46 -8.64 -23.92 16.54
N GLY A 47 -7.89 -24.16 15.47
CA GLY A 47 -7.21 -23.10 14.71
C GLY A 47 -6.02 -22.48 15.43
N GLU A 48 -5.44 -23.18 16.42
CA GLU A 48 -4.38 -22.68 17.31
C GLU A 48 -3.03 -23.34 17.04
N ARG A 49 -3.04 -24.57 16.52
CA ARG A 49 -1.85 -25.39 16.29
C ARG A 49 -1.80 -25.88 14.85
N VAL A 50 -0.59 -26.25 14.41
CA VAL A 50 -0.43 -26.97 13.14
C VAL A 50 -0.87 -28.41 13.37
N GLY A 51 -2.02 -28.79 12.83
CA GLY A 51 -2.58 -30.13 13.02
C GLY A 51 -1.95 -31.18 12.11
N ALA A 52 -1.65 -30.81 10.86
CA ALA A 52 -1.01 -31.69 9.89
C ALA A 52 -0.26 -30.90 8.83
N ILE A 53 0.80 -31.52 8.30
CA ILE A 53 1.62 -30.95 7.23
C ILE A 53 2.00 -32.01 6.20
N GLY A 54 2.08 -31.58 4.95
CA GLY A 54 2.55 -32.42 3.86
C GLY A 54 3.22 -31.62 2.76
N TRP A 55 3.97 -32.29 1.88
CA TRP A 55 4.68 -31.60 0.80
C TRP A 55 4.93 -32.48 -0.42
N GLU A 56 5.11 -31.79 -1.55
CA GLU A 56 5.55 -32.34 -2.83
C GLU A 56 6.68 -31.47 -3.40
N ALA A 57 7.71 -32.10 -3.93
CA ALA A 57 8.82 -31.39 -4.55
C ALA A 57 9.57 -32.30 -5.55
N GLU A 58 9.98 -31.69 -6.66
CA GLU A 58 11.05 -32.18 -7.53
C GLU A 58 12.26 -31.29 -7.25
N ALA A 59 13.15 -31.72 -6.36
CA ALA A 59 14.15 -30.85 -5.78
C ALA A 59 15.41 -31.63 -5.36
N CYS A 60 16.48 -30.90 -5.08
CA CYS A 60 17.74 -31.50 -4.63
C CYS A 60 17.60 -32.16 -3.23
N GLY A 61 18.56 -33.03 -2.88
CA GLY A 61 18.54 -33.74 -1.59
C GLY A 61 18.51 -32.80 -0.37
N ALA A 62 19.17 -31.64 -0.44
CA ALA A 62 19.14 -30.66 0.63
C ALA A 62 17.73 -30.08 0.84
N THR A 63 17.00 -29.83 -0.24
CA THR A 63 15.61 -29.35 -0.20
C THR A 63 14.68 -30.43 0.33
N VAL A 64 14.85 -31.68 -0.10
CA VAL A 64 14.08 -32.83 0.44
C VAL A 64 14.29 -33.01 1.94
N ALA A 65 15.54 -32.96 2.41
CA ALA A 65 15.85 -33.05 3.83
C ALA A 65 15.24 -31.86 4.60
N SER A 66 15.35 -30.65 4.07
CA SER A 66 14.76 -29.44 4.67
C SER A 66 13.24 -29.51 4.80
N LEU A 67 12.54 -30.07 3.80
CA LEU A 67 11.09 -30.28 3.84
C LEU A 67 10.68 -31.29 4.92
N SER A 68 11.43 -32.39 5.02
CA SER A 68 11.22 -33.39 6.07
C SER A 68 11.43 -32.79 7.46
N ALA A 69 12.52 -32.04 7.66
CA ALA A 69 12.82 -31.34 8.91
C ALA A 69 11.74 -30.33 9.29
N VAL A 70 11.27 -29.50 8.34
CA VAL A 70 10.17 -28.57 8.62
C VAL A 70 8.89 -29.29 9.01
N ALA A 71 8.55 -30.37 8.31
CA ALA A 71 7.36 -31.14 8.63
C ALA A 71 7.40 -31.66 10.08
N GLU A 72 8.55 -32.11 10.54
CA GLU A 72 8.74 -32.63 11.90
C GLU A 72 8.74 -31.50 12.95
N LEU A 73 9.44 -30.40 12.67
CA LEU A 73 9.53 -29.25 13.57
C LEU A 73 8.17 -28.61 13.87
N VAL A 74 7.27 -28.55 12.87
CA VAL A 74 6.03 -27.77 12.99
C VAL A 74 4.81 -28.59 13.35
N GLU A 75 4.79 -29.91 13.12
CA GLU A 75 3.59 -30.70 13.36
C GLU A 75 3.27 -30.77 14.86
N GLY A 76 2.05 -30.38 15.22
CA GLY A 76 1.54 -30.38 16.59
C GLY A 76 1.89 -29.14 17.43
N ILE A 77 2.78 -28.23 16.99
CA ILE A 77 3.13 -27.04 17.77
C ILE A 77 2.17 -25.86 17.52
N GLY A 78 2.23 -24.83 18.38
CA GLY A 78 1.43 -23.62 18.25
C GLY A 78 1.76 -22.84 16.97
N VAL A 79 0.75 -22.19 16.38
CA VAL A 79 0.91 -21.41 15.14
C VAL A 79 1.98 -20.32 15.27
N LEU A 80 2.03 -19.59 16.39
CA LEU A 80 3.04 -18.55 16.57
C LEU A 80 4.44 -19.14 16.75
N ASP A 81 4.56 -20.33 17.35
CA ASP A 81 5.85 -21.01 17.45
C ASP A 81 6.32 -21.48 16.07
N ALA A 82 5.42 -22.05 15.27
CA ALA A 82 5.70 -22.38 13.87
C ALA A 82 6.11 -21.14 13.04
N ALA A 83 5.50 -19.99 13.30
CA ALA A 83 5.82 -18.72 12.65
C ALA A 83 7.21 -18.15 13.02
N ARG A 84 7.89 -18.72 14.02
CA ARG A 84 9.28 -18.38 14.38
C ARG A 84 10.31 -19.22 13.63
N ILE A 85 9.89 -20.32 12.99
CA ILE A 85 10.78 -21.23 12.27
C ILE A 85 11.17 -20.59 10.94
N GLY A 86 12.45 -20.22 10.83
CA GLY A 86 13.08 -19.70 9.63
C GLY A 86 14.14 -20.65 9.08
N ALA A 87 14.89 -20.16 8.09
CA ALA A 87 15.92 -20.96 7.42
C ALA A 87 17.03 -21.43 8.37
N HIS A 88 17.31 -20.67 9.43
CA HIS A 88 18.32 -21.02 10.41
C HIS A 88 17.88 -22.18 11.31
N GLU A 89 16.62 -22.19 11.77
CA GLU A 89 16.05 -23.28 12.56
C GLU A 89 15.99 -24.57 11.74
N VAL A 90 15.55 -24.47 10.48
CA VAL A 90 15.54 -25.61 9.54
C VAL A 90 16.94 -26.15 9.29
N ALA A 91 17.92 -25.26 9.06
CA ALA A 91 19.30 -25.68 8.88
C ALA A 91 19.86 -26.32 10.16
N ALA A 92 19.52 -25.80 11.35
CA ALA A 92 19.97 -26.34 12.63
C ALA A 92 19.45 -27.75 12.88
N GLU A 93 18.18 -28.01 12.56
CA GLU A 93 17.56 -29.35 12.65
C GLU A 93 18.31 -30.39 11.81
N LEU A 94 18.83 -29.97 10.66
CA LEU A 94 19.68 -30.80 9.80
C LEU A 94 21.14 -30.95 10.30
N GLY A 95 21.46 -30.50 11.51
CA GLY A 95 22.82 -30.42 12.04
C GLY A 95 23.68 -29.33 11.38
N GLY A 96 23.07 -28.38 10.69
CA GLY A 96 23.67 -27.29 9.93
C GLY A 96 23.83 -27.59 8.43
N LEU A 97 23.60 -26.58 7.59
CA LEU A 97 23.84 -26.64 6.14
C LEU A 97 25.09 -25.87 5.74
N SER A 98 25.74 -26.30 4.66
CA SER A 98 26.84 -25.52 4.05
C SER A 98 26.28 -24.27 3.35
N ALA A 99 27.11 -23.23 3.17
CA ALA A 99 26.70 -21.99 2.52
C ALA A 99 26.03 -22.22 1.14
N GLY A 100 26.58 -23.14 0.33
CA GLY A 100 26.01 -23.47 -0.98
C GLY A 100 24.69 -24.25 -0.94
N LYS A 101 24.31 -24.81 0.20
CA LYS A 101 23.06 -25.55 0.41
C LYS A 101 22.04 -24.79 1.25
N PHE A 102 22.43 -23.67 1.86
CA PHE A 102 21.56 -22.91 2.78
C PHE A 102 20.29 -22.39 2.08
N HIS A 103 20.36 -22.11 0.78
CA HIS A 103 19.18 -21.70 0.00
C HIS A 103 18.04 -22.72 0.07
N ALA A 104 18.33 -24.01 0.28
CA ALA A 104 17.32 -25.04 0.40
C ALA A 104 16.42 -24.79 1.62
N ALA A 105 17.03 -24.44 2.76
CA ALA A 105 16.31 -24.05 3.96
C ALA A 105 15.54 -22.72 3.76
N GLU A 106 16.12 -21.75 3.05
CA GLU A 106 15.42 -20.49 2.73
C GLU A 106 14.17 -20.72 1.87
N LEU A 107 14.27 -21.61 0.88
CA LEU A 107 13.19 -21.97 -0.02
C LEU A 107 12.04 -22.65 0.75
N VAL A 108 12.37 -23.62 1.60
CA VAL A 108 11.38 -24.32 2.42
C VAL A 108 10.75 -23.41 3.46
N ALA A 109 11.53 -22.56 4.13
CA ALA A 109 11.00 -21.57 5.08
C ALA A 109 10.05 -20.58 4.39
N ASP A 110 10.28 -20.26 3.10
CA ASP A 110 9.36 -19.42 2.34
C ASP A 110 8.03 -20.12 2.05
N ALA A 111 8.07 -21.40 1.65
CA ALA A 111 6.87 -22.19 1.44
C ALA A 111 6.08 -22.39 2.74
N LEU A 112 6.76 -22.66 3.85
CA LEU A 112 6.15 -22.74 5.18
C LEU A 112 5.44 -21.44 5.54
N ALA A 113 6.12 -20.29 5.44
CA ALA A 113 5.54 -19.01 5.79
C ALA A 113 4.30 -18.65 4.95
N ARG A 114 4.30 -19.01 3.66
CA ARG A 114 3.16 -18.83 2.76
C ARG A 114 1.98 -19.74 3.16
N ALA A 115 2.24 -21.03 3.40
CA ALA A 115 1.22 -21.98 3.81
C ALA A 115 0.61 -21.59 5.16
N LEU A 116 1.45 -21.24 6.14
CA LEU A 116 1.03 -20.84 7.47
C LEU A 116 0.20 -19.55 7.44
N GLY A 117 0.65 -18.53 6.71
CA GLY A 117 -0.09 -17.28 6.55
C GLY A 117 -1.48 -17.48 5.93
N ALA A 118 -1.57 -18.32 4.89
CA ALA A 118 -2.84 -18.70 4.28
C ALA A 118 -3.74 -19.49 5.25
N ALA A 119 -3.19 -20.47 5.96
CA ALA A 119 -3.93 -21.28 6.94
C ALA A 119 -4.50 -20.43 8.08
N VAL A 120 -3.71 -19.49 8.61
CA VAL A 120 -4.15 -18.57 9.68
C VAL A 120 -5.20 -17.60 9.18
N ARG A 121 -5.06 -17.09 7.94
CA ARG A 121 -6.07 -16.21 7.33
C ARG A 121 -7.43 -16.90 7.25
N GLU A 122 -7.43 -18.17 6.85
CA GLU A 122 -8.66 -18.95 6.64
C GLU A 122 -9.27 -19.48 7.94
N ARG A 123 -8.45 -20.04 8.84
CA ARG A 123 -8.93 -20.83 10.00
C ARG A 123 -8.33 -20.42 11.34
N GLY A 124 -7.41 -19.46 11.38
CA GLY A 124 -6.79 -19.02 12.63
C GLY A 124 -7.83 -18.54 13.65
N ALA A 125 -7.68 -18.99 14.89
CA ALA A 125 -8.51 -18.57 16.01
C ALA A 125 -7.69 -18.55 17.30
N LEU A 126 -6.52 -17.90 17.26
CA LEU A 126 -5.61 -17.92 18.38
C LEU A 126 -6.18 -17.12 19.56
N PRO A 127 -6.08 -17.64 20.80
CA PRO A 127 -6.51 -16.92 21.97
C PRO A 127 -5.59 -15.73 22.25
N ALA A 128 -6.11 -14.74 22.98
CA ALA A 128 -5.28 -13.69 23.55
C ALA A 128 -4.19 -14.27 24.47
N PRO A 129 -3.09 -13.53 24.72
CA PRO A 129 -2.03 -13.99 25.63
C PRO A 129 -2.56 -14.41 27.00
N ALA A 130 -2.13 -15.59 27.47
CA ALA A 130 -2.61 -16.17 28.73
C ALA A 130 -2.16 -15.38 29.98
N ASP A 131 -1.11 -14.58 29.86
CA ASP A 131 -0.60 -13.71 30.93
C ASP A 131 -1.37 -12.39 31.07
N GLY A 132 -2.42 -12.19 30.24
CA GLY A 132 -3.25 -10.98 30.22
C GLY A 132 -2.58 -9.79 29.50
N SER A 133 -1.41 -9.98 28.89
CA SER A 133 -0.79 -8.94 28.06
C SER A 133 -1.62 -8.67 26.80
N GLU A 134 -1.55 -7.44 26.30
CA GLU A 134 -2.18 -7.10 25.03
C GLU A 134 -1.28 -7.57 23.88
N ARG A 135 -1.84 -8.31 22.90
CA ARG A 135 -1.13 -8.65 21.67
C ARG A 135 -1.33 -7.59 20.59
N THR A 136 -0.24 -7.19 19.95
CA THR A 136 -0.19 -6.26 18.81
C THR A 136 0.29 -6.98 17.56
N LEU A 137 -0.49 -6.94 16.47
CA LEU A 137 -0.01 -7.30 15.14
C LEU A 137 0.79 -6.12 14.58
N VAL A 138 2.03 -6.33 14.13
CA VAL A 138 2.90 -5.25 13.64
C VAL A 138 3.23 -5.44 12.17
N ALA A 139 2.86 -4.45 11.35
CA ALA A 139 3.14 -4.45 9.92
C ALA A 139 4.63 -4.13 9.64
N MET A 140 5.35 -5.09 9.06
CA MET A 140 6.76 -4.98 8.68
C MET A 140 6.94 -4.97 7.17
N SER A 141 7.54 -3.90 6.62
CA SER A 141 7.83 -3.77 5.18
C SER A 141 9.30 -4.01 4.83
N GLY A 142 10.13 -4.38 5.81
CA GLY A 142 11.58 -4.54 5.64
C GLY A 142 12.34 -3.20 5.52
N GLY A 143 11.67 -2.08 5.83
CA GLY A 143 12.28 -0.75 5.98
C GLY A 143 12.57 -0.39 7.43
N VAL A 144 13.41 0.62 7.64
CA VAL A 144 13.83 1.08 8.98
C VAL A 144 12.65 1.49 9.86
N ASP A 145 11.64 2.16 9.30
CA ASP A 145 10.49 2.68 10.05
C ASP A 145 9.66 1.53 10.63
N SER A 146 9.31 0.56 9.80
CA SER A 146 8.55 -0.60 10.25
C SER A 146 9.32 -1.49 11.23
N ALA A 147 10.65 -1.54 11.10
CA ALA A 147 11.50 -2.30 12.00
C ALA A 147 11.57 -1.68 13.39
N VAL A 148 11.74 -0.35 13.46
CA VAL A 148 11.72 0.37 14.74
C VAL A 148 10.32 0.33 15.37
N ALA A 149 9.26 0.41 14.57
CA ALA A 149 7.90 0.24 15.08
C ALA A 149 7.70 -1.16 15.69
N ALA A 150 8.19 -2.22 15.04
CA ALA A 150 8.18 -3.58 15.57
C ALA A 150 8.98 -3.71 16.87
N LEU A 151 10.19 -3.15 16.92
CA LEU A 151 11.02 -3.12 18.12
C LEU A 151 10.29 -2.44 19.29
N LEU A 152 9.71 -1.26 19.07
CA LEU A 152 8.98 -0.52 20.12
C LEU A 152 7.75 -1.29 20.62
N CYS A 153 7.03 -1.97 19.72
CA CYS A 153 5.88 -2.79 20.10
C CYS A 153 6.31 -4.03 20.90
N ALA A 154 7.36 -4.73 20.43
CA ALA A 154 7.89 -5.93 21.07
C ALA A 154 8.41 -5.67 22.50
N SER A 155 8.94 -4.47 22.75
CA SER A 155 9.38 -4.05 24.09
C SER A 155 8.25 -3.72 25.05
N ALA A 156 7.02 -3.54 24.56
CA ALA A 156 5.88 -3.08 25.36
C ALA A 156 4.74 -4.11 25.45
N HIS A 157 4.61 -4.99 24.47
CA HIS A 157 3.45 -5.87 24.25
C HIS A 157 3.89 -7.20 23.63
N ASP A 158 3.02 -8.21 23.71
CA ASP A 158 3.18 -9.40 22.87
C ASP A 158 3.02 -8.98 21.40
N ALA A 159 4.02 -9.26 20.56
CA ALA A 159 4.08 -8.75 19.21
C ALA A 159 4.16 -9.88 18.18
N VAL A 160 3.29 -9.82 17.18
CA VAL A 160 3.33 -10.71 16.01
C VAL A 160 3.63 -9.87 14.79
N ALA A 161 4.66 -10.20 14.02
CA ALA A 161 5.00 -9.49 12.80
C ALA A 161 4.17 -10.02 11.63
N VAL A 162 3.75 -9.11 10.74
CA VAL A 162 3.15 -9.47 9.45
C VAL A 162 3.79 -8.70 8.30
N THR A 163 3.99 -9.37 7.17
CA THR A 163 4.34 -8.72 5.91
C THR A 163 3.35 -9.08 4.82
N LEU A 164 3.04 -8.11 3.97
CA LEU A 164 2.11 -8.28 2.86
C LEU A 164 2.89 -8.43 1.55
N GLU A 165 2.57 -9.47 0.79
CA GLU A 165 2.95 -9.55 -0.62
C GLU A 165 1.82 -8.95 -1.46
N LEU A 166 2.07 -7.81 -2.11
CA LEU A 166 1.03 -7.04 -2.81
C LEU A 166 1.19 -7.07 -4.32
N TRP A 167 2.40 -7.27 -4.82
CA TRP A 167 2.65 -7.19 -6.25
C TRP A 167 3.82 -8.08 -6.67
N ALA A 168 3.66 -8.72 -7.82
CA ALA A 168 4.70 -9.46 -8.52
C ALA A 168 4.53 -9.17 -10.02
N ASP A 169 5.57 -8.63 -10.63
CA ASP A 169 5.64 -8.34 -12.07
C ASP A 169 7.10 -8.47 -12.51
N GLU A 170 7.34 -8.99 -13.72
CA GLU A 170 8.70 -9.31 -14.19
C GLU A 170 9.61 -8.09 -14.32
N GLU A 171 9.04 -6.91 -14.58
CA GLU A 171 9.77 -5.64 -14.67
C GLU A 171 9.77 -4.85 -13.35
N ASN A 172 9.16 -5.38 -12.29
CA ASN A 172 9.22 -4.75 -10.98
C ASN A 172 10.57 -5.08 -10.32
N ASP A 173 11.27 -4.04 -9.88
CA ASP A 173 12.50 -4.19 -9.11
C ASP A 173 12.15 -4.68 -7.70
N ASP A 174 12.35 -5.98 -7.49
CA ASP A 174 12.09 -6.68 -6.24
C ASP A 174 12.82 -6.07 -5.04
N GLU A 175 14.00 -5.45 -5.24
CA GLU A 175 14.77 -4.84 -4.14
C GLU A 175 14.23 -3.46 -3.75
N ARG A 176 13.69 -2.72 -4.72
CA ARG A 176 13.11 -1.39 -4.50
C ARG A 176 11.67 -1.45 -4.00
N SER A 177 10.93 -2.50 -4.36
CA SER A 177 9.56 -2.71 -3.90
C SER A 177 9.51 -3.19 -2.46
N CYS A 178 8.75 -2.51 -1.60
CA CYS A 178 8.62 -2.88 -0.18
C CYS A 178 7.64 -4.04 0.10
N CYS A 179 7.04 -4.61 -0.95
CA CYS A 179 6.01 -5.65 -0.87
C CYS A 179 6.22 -6.75 -1.93
N SER A 180 7.45 -6.92 -2.41
CA SER A 180 7.90 -8.04 -3.26
C SER A 180 8.16 -9.29 -2.44
N ALA A 181 8.33 -10.43 -3.10
CA ALA A 181 8.75 -11.67 -2.45
C ALA A 181 10.10 -11.54 -1.73
N GLN A 182 11.05 -10.78 -2.29
CA GLN A 182 12.34 -10.51 -1.63
C GLN A 182 12.16 -9.64 -0.38
N ALA A 183 11.31 -8.61 -0.44
CA ALA A 183 11.01 -7.76 0.70
C ALA A 183 10.34 -8.53 1.85
N VAL A 184 9.44 -9.47 1.52
CA VAL A 184 8.83 -10.40 2.47
C VAL A 184 9.89 -11.23 3.19
N ARG A 185 10.81 -11.86 2.44
CA ARG A 185 11.92 -12.64 3.03
C ARG A 185 12.80 -11.80 3.94
N HIS A 186 13.16 -10.59 3.52
CA HIS A 186 13.95 -9.66 4.34
C HIS A 186 13.23 -9.24 5.62
N ALA A 187 11.93 -8.94 5.54
CA ALA A 187 11.12 -8.56 6.69
C ALA A 187 10.97 -9.73 7.67
N ARG A 188 10.72 -10.95 7.18
CA ARG A 188 10.69 -12.19 7.98
C ARG A 188 11.99 -12.40 8.74
N GLY A 189 13.13 -12.37 8.04
CA GLY A 189 14.44 -12.53 8.69
C GLY A 189 14.74 -11.45 9.73
N LEU A 190 14.22 -10.23 9.55
CA LEU A 190 14.34 -9.17 10.56
C LEU A 190 13.45 -9.41 11.77
N ALA A 191 12.21 -9.87 11.57
CA ALA A 191 11.32 -10.27 12.65
C ALA A 191 11.91 -11.43 13.46
N HIS A 192 12.42 -12.47 12.81
CA HIS A 192 13.08 -13.60 13.48
C HIS A 192 14.31 -13.18 14.29
N ARG A 193 15.15 -12.26 13.78
CA ARG A 193 16.27 -11.68 14.56
C ARG A 193 15.81 -10.89 15.79
N MET A 194 14.62 -10.30 15.75
CA MET A 194 14.00 -9.65 16.91
C MET A 194 13.30 -10.65 17.84
N GLY A 195 13.35 -11.95 17.52
CA GLY A 195 12.61 -12.98 18.26
C GLY A 195 11.10 -12.79 18.13
N LEU A 196 10.60 -12.38 16.96
CA LEU A 196 9.17 -12.21 16.69
C LEU A 196 8.64 -13.32 15.77
N PRO A 197 7.43 -13.86 16.03
CA PRO A 197 6.75 -14.71 15.06
C PRO A 197 6.36 -13.87 13.84
N HIS A 198 6.46 -14.44 12.64
CA HIS A 198 6.20 -13.72 11.40
C HIS A 198 5.21 -14.45 10.51
N LEU A 199 4.19 -13.73 10.04
CA LEU A 199 3.22 -14.22 9.06
C LEU A 199 3.34 -13.45 7.74
N THR A 200 3.11 -14.16 6.64
CA THR A 200 3.00 -13.55 5.31
C THR A 200 1.56 -13.59 4.85
N LEU A 201 1.02 -12.44 4.42
CA LEU A 201 -0.29 -12.35 3.80
C LEU A 201 -0.12 -12.09 2.30
N ASP A 202 -0.54 -13.03 1.45
CA ASP A 202 -0.65 -12.79 0.01
C ASP A 202 -1.95 -12.04 -0.27
N LEU A 203 -1.82 -10.82 -0.77
CA LEU A 203 -2.93 -9.95 -1.15
C LEU A 203 -2.77 -9.47 -2.60
N ARG A 204 -2.03 -10.21 -3.44
CA ARG A 204 -1.75 -9.77 -4.82
C ARG A 204 -3.01 -9.60 -5.66
N ALA A 205 -4.00 -10.48 -5.49
CA ALA A 205 -5.26 -10.42 -6.22
C ALA A 205 -6.10 -9.20 -5.77
N GLU A 206 -6.23 -9.02 -4.45
CA GLU A 206 -6.96 -7.94 -3.81
C GLU A 206 -6.30 -6.58 -4.10
N PHE A 207 -4.97 -6.51 -4.11
CA PHE A 207 -4.23 -5.32 -4.48
C PHE A 207 -4.39 -4.99 -5.97
N ARG A 208 -4.35 -5.98 -6.86
CA ARG A 208 -4.63 -5.78 -8.28
C ARG A 208 -6.03 -5.20 -8.48
N ALA A 209 -7.05 -5.84 -7.91
CA ALA A 209 -8.44 -5.43 -8.04
C ALA A 209 -8.74 -4.08 -7.37
N GLY A 210 -8.22 -3.87 -6.16
CA GLY A 210 -8.53 -2.73 -5.32
C GLY A 210 -7.64 -1.52 -5.54
N VAL A 211 -6.46 -1.65 -6.16
CA VAL A 211 -5.50 -0.53 -6.33
C VAL A 211 -5.06 -0.37 -7.77
N VAL A 212 -4.54 -1.43 -8.39
CA VAL A 212 -3.92 -1.34 -9.72
C VAL A 212 -4.97 -1.12 -10.81
N THR A 213 -6.04 -1.91 -10.84
CA THR A 213 -7.11 -1.74 -11.83
C THR A 213 -7.73 -0.33 -11.77
N PRO A 214 -8.16 0.20 -10.59
CA PRO A 214 -8.65 1.58 -10.49
C PRO A 214 -7.60 2.62 -10.92
N PHE A 215 -6.32 2.40 -10.60
CA PHE A 215 -5.24 3.29 -11.04
C PHE A 215 -5.15 3.36 -12.57
N LEU A 216 -5.30 2.23 -13.26
CA LEU A 216 -5.28 2.15 -14.72
C LEU A 216 -6.52 2.81 -15.33
N GLU A 217 -7.69 2.56 -14.76
CA GLU A 217 -8.97 3.17 -15.19
C GLU A 217 -8.95 4.70 -15.02
N ASP A 218 -8.46 5.20 -13.88
CA ASP A 218 -8.36 6.63 -13.62
C ASP A 218 -7.40 7.31 -14.61
N HIS A 219 -6.26 6.68 -14.95
CA HIS A 219 -5.37 7.21 -15.99
C HIS A 219 -6.01 7.19 -17.37
N ARG A 220 -6.75 6.13 -17.72
CA ARG A 220 -7.51 6.05 -18.99
C ARG A 220 -8.55 7.17 -19.08
N ALA A 221 -9.14 7.56 -17.95
CA ALA A 221 -10.06 8.68 -17.83
C ALA A 221 -9.35 10.05 -17.74
N GLY A 222 -8.03 10.11 -17.89
CA GLY A 222 -7.25 11.36 -17.81
C GLY A 222 -7.19 11.97 -16.41
N LEU A 223 -7.46 11.19 -15.36
CA LEU A 223 -7.36 11.61 -13.96
C LEU A 223 -5.95 11.38 -13.41
N THR A 224 -5.67 11.95 -12.23
CA THR A 224 -4.42 11.74 -11.49
C THR A 224 -4.71 11.03 -10.16
N PRO A 225 -4.75 9.68 -10.14
CA PRO A 225 -5.14 8.93 -8.95
C PRO A 225 -4.10 8.98 -7.82
N ASN A 226 -4.55 8.76 -6.59
CA ASN A 226 -3.69 8.48 -5.44
C ASN A 226 -3.89 7.02 -4.96
N PRO A 227 -3.09 6.07 -5.44
CA PRO A 227 -3.26 4.65 -5.11
C PRO A 227 -2.90 4.32 -3.65
N CYS A 228 -2.04 5.12 -2.99
CA CYS A 228 -1.63 4.84 -1.62
C CYS A 228 -2.76 5.06 -0.61
N VAL A 229 -3.53 6.15 -0.76
CA VAL A 229 -4.72 6.40 0.09
C VAL A 229 -5.75 5.29 -0.06
N ARG A 230 -5.96 4.81 -1.29
CA ARG A 230 -6.86 3.69 -1.57
C ARG A 230 -6.36 2.39 -0.94
N CYS A 231 -5.08 2.07 -1.13
CA CYS A 231 -4.44 0.87 -0.58
C CYS A 231 -4.54 0.83 0.96
N ASN A 232 -4.19 1.93 1.62
CA ASN A 232 -4.29 2.04 3.08
C ASN A 232 -5.75 1.94 3.55
N GLY A 233 -6.66 2.66 2.90
CA GLY A 233 -8.05 2.76 3.38
C GLY A 233 -8.94 1.54 3.13
N HIS A 234 -8.62 0.65 2.18
CA HIS A 234 -9.56 -0.38 1.73
C HIS A 234 -8.95 -1.74 1.34
N VAL A 235 -7.63 -1.91 1.45
CA VAL A 235 -6.97 -3.17 1.03
C VAL A 235 -6.09 -3.69 2.14
N ARG A 236 -5.01 -2.96 2.45
CA ARG A 236 -3.96 -3.54 3.27
C ARG A 236 -4.27 -3.51 4.76
N LEU A 237 -4.85 -2.41 5.26
CA LEU A 237 -5.07 -2.24 6.70
C LEU A 237 -6.28 -3.05 7.16
N ASP A 238 -7.34 -3.13 6.37
CA ASP A 238 -8.49 -3.97 6.65
C ASP A 238 -8.10 -5.45 6.72
N ALA A 239 -7.37 -5.96 5.72
CA ALA A 239 -6.88 -7.34 5.74
C ALA A 239 -5.96 -7.65 6.93
N MET A 240 -5.15 -6.67 7.38
CA MET A 240 -4.33 -6.84 8.58
C MET A 240 -5.15 -6.77 9.87
N LEU A 241 -6.23 -5.97 9.94
CA LEU A 241 -7.13 -5.96 11.09
C LEU A 241 -7.90 -7.29 11.19
N GLU A 242 -8.35 -7.84 10.06
CA GLU A 242 -8.94 -9.19 10.01
C GLU A 242 -7.94 -10.24 10.47
N LEU A 243 -6.68 -10.18 10.01
CA LEU A 243 -5.63 -11.08 10.49
C LEU A 243 -5.35 -10.87 11.99
N ALA A 244 -5.41 -9.64 12.49
CA ALA A 244 -5.23 -9.36 13.91
C ALA A 244 -6.27 -10.12 14.74
N ASP A 245 -7.52 -10.20 14.29
CA ASP A 245 -8.55 -11.03 14.93
C ASP A 245 -8.19 -12.52 14.92
N ARG A 246 -7.69 -13.04 13.79
CA ARG A 246 -7.28 -14.44 13.65
C ARG A 246 -6.13 -14.84 14.58
N VAL A 247 -5.26 -13.89 14.91
CA VAL A 247 -4.12 -14.12 15.80
C VAL A 247 -4.37 -13.64 17.24
N GLY A 248 -5.59 -13.25 17.60
CA GLY A 248 -5.91 -12.77 18.94
C GLY A 248 -5.21 -11.45 19.32
N ALA A 249 -4.86 -10.62 18.33
CA ALA A 249 -4.26 -9.31 18.52
C ALA A 249 -5.33 -8.22 18.68
N ALA A 250 -5.29 -7.51 19.81
CA ALA A 250 -6.22 -6.42 20.09
C ALA A 250 -5.96 -5.21 19.16
N THR A 251 -4.69 -4.97 18.83
CA THR A 251 -4.27 -3.80 18.06
C THR A 251 -3.38 -4.13 16.87
N LEU A 252 -3.35 -3.22 15.89
CA LEU A 252 -2.50 -3.24 14.70
C LEU A 252 -1.56 -2.04 14.72
N ALA A 253 -0.26 -2.28 14.80
CA ALA A 253 0.76 -1.25 14.69
C ALA A 253 1.34 -1.17 13.28
N THR A 254 1.63 0.05 12.83
CA THR A 254 2.35 0.27 11.57
C THR A 254 3.47 1.29 11.76
N GLY A 255 4.50 1.23 10.90
CA GLY A 255 5.58 2.22 10.87
C GLY A 255 5.20 3.56 10.22
N HIS A 256 3.92 3.95 10.25
CA HIS A 256 3.50 5.26 9.74
C HIS A 256 3.73 6.36 10.78
N TYR A 257 4.13 7.53 10.29
CA TYR A 257 4.21 8.77 11.07
C TYR A 257 2.84 9.43 11.10
N ALA A 258 2.03 9.05 12.08
CA ALA A 258 0.76 9.66 12.41
C ALA A 258 0.45 9.44 13.89
N ARG A 259 -0.58 10.09 14.41
CA ARG A 259 -1.06 9.89 15.78
C ARG A 259 -2.56 9.64 15.77
N VAL A 260 -3.07 9.08 16.86
CA VAL A 260 -4.51 8.92 17.07
C VAL A 260 -4.91 9.83 18.23
N GLU A 261 -5.87 10.70 17.98
CA GLU A 261 -6.49 11.54 19.01
C GLU A 261 -7.89 11.02 19.30
N HIS A 262 -8.26 10.92 20.58
CA HIS A 262 -9.62 10.54 20.96
C HIS A 262 -10.43 11.81 21.21
N ASP A 263 -11.22 12.21 20.21
CA ASP A 263 -12.18 13.29 20.38
C ASP A 263 -13.38 12.76 21.19
N ALA A 264 -13.65 13.45 22.30
CA ALA A 264 -14.61 13.07 23.34
C ALA A 264 -16.02 12.77 22.82
N GLU A 265 -16.42 13.31 21.66
CA GLU A 265 -17.80 13.18 21.18
C GLU A 265 -18.04 11.96 20.27
N ARG A 266 -17.05 11.56 19.46
CA ARG A 266 -17.29 10.62 18.33
C ARG A 266 -16.11 9.70 18.02
N GLY A 267 -15.23 9.47 19.00
CA GLY A 267 -14.17 8.45 18.92
C GLY A 267 -12.88 8.92 18.24
N PRO A 268 -12.01 7.98 17.83
CA PRO A 268 -10.66 8.31 17.38
C PRO A 268 -10.64 9.02 16.03
N LEU A 269 -9.72 9.97 15.91
CA LEU A 269 -9.37 10.69 14.70
C LEU A 269 -7.87 10.57 14.46
N LEU A 270 -7.50 10.71 13.20
CA LEU A 270 -6.10 10.74 12.80
C LEU A 270 -5.54 12.15 13.04
N ARG A 271 -4.38 12.24 13.69
CA ARG A 271 -3.71 13.48 14.03
C ARG A 271 -2.32 13.54 13.41
N ALA A 272 -1.89 14.72 12.96
CA ALA A 272 -0.57 14.91 12.37
C ALA A 272 0.55 14.43 13.30
N ALA A 273 1.57 13.79 12.74
CA ALA A 273 2.77 13.41 13.49
C ALA A 273 3.57 14.63 13.97
N VAL A 274 4.41 14.45 14.98
CA VAL A 274 5.32 15.53 15.44
C VAL A 274 6.35 15.91 14.38
N ASP A 275 6.75 14.96 13.54
CA ASP A 275 7.62 15.20 12.39
C ASP A 275 6.80 15.63 11.17
N ALA A 276 6.66 16.95 10.99
CA ALA A 276 5.90 17.52 9.88
C ALA A 276 6.44 17.14 8.48
N TRP A 277 7.73 16.77 8.36
CA TRP A 277 8.32 16.35 7.08
C TRP A 277 7.98 14.89 6.73
N LYS A 278 7.72 14.07 7.75
CA LYS A 278 7.33 12.67 7.59
C LYS A 278 5.85 12.41 7.80
N ASP A 279 5.07 13.40 8.23
CA ASP A 279 3.62 13.31 8.44
C ASP A 279 2.93 12.57 7.28
N GLN A 280 2.37 11.40 7.61
CA GLN A 280 1.71 10.48 6.69
C GLN A 280 0.19 10.52 6.82
N THR A 281 -0.38 11.46 7.58
CA THR A 281 -1.83 11.53 7.79
C THR A 281 -2.63 11.65 6.49
N TYR A 282 -2.12 12.38 5.50
CA TYR A 282 -2.72 12.45 4.18
C TYR A 282 -2.88 11.06 3.51
N MET A 283 -1.87 10.19 3.62
CA MET A 283 -1.90 8.83 3.04
C MET A 283 -2.83 7.87 3.79
N LEU A 284 -3.19 8.24 5.01
CA LEU A 284 -4.05 7.49 5.93
C LEU A 284 -5.44 8.13 6.07
N SER A 285 -5.70 9.22 5.36
CA SER A 285 -6.92 10.04 5.50
C SER A 285 -8.21 9.28 5.21
N ALA A 286 -8.14 8.18 4.45
CA ALA A 286 -9.28 7.34 4.14
C ALA A 286 -9.65 6.33 5.24
N LEU A 287 -8.90 6.26 6.34
CA LEU A 287 -9.19 5.32 7.42
C LEU A 287 -10.47 5.68 8.18
N ALA A 288 -11.27 4.65 8.44
CA ALA A 288 -12.45 4.80 9.29
C ALA A 288 -12.07 4.92 10.77
N PRO A 289 -12.82 5.70 11.57
CA PRO A 289 -12.64 5.74 13.03
C PRO A 289 -12.67 4.36 13.69
N ALA A 290 -13.48 3.42 13.20
CA ALA A 290 -13.52 2.05 13.72
C ALA A 290 -12.17 1.32 13.53
N SER A 291 -11.53 1.49 12.38
CA SER A 291 -10.17 0.97 12.14
C SER A 291 -9.17 1.67 13.05
N LEU A 292 -9.23 3.01 13.15
CA LEU A 292 -8.33 3.80 14.00
C LEU A 292 -8.39 3.42 15.49
N ALA A 293 -9.55 2.97 15.99
CA ALA A 293 -9.71 2.52 17.37
C ALA A 293 -8.80 1.35 17.75
N ARG A 294 -8.35 0.57 16.76
CA ARG A 294 -7.45 -0.57 16.94
C ARG A 294 -6.05 -0.30 16.41
N MET A 295 -5.78 0.88 15.84
CA MET A 295 -4.50 1.17 15.23
C MET A 295 -3.55 1.87 16.17
N ARG A 296 -2.26 1.54 16.03
CA ARG A 296 -1.14 2.18 16.72
C ARG A 296 -0.12 2.69 15.73
N PHE A 297 0.44 3.85 16.03
CA PHE A 297 1.48 4.49 15.23
C PHE A 297 2.68 4.81 16.13
N PRO A 298 3.54 3.83 16.45
CA PRO A 298 4.63 4.00 17.41
C PRO A 298 5.61 5.12 17.06
N LEU A 299 5.67 5.53 15.79
CA LEU A 299 6.57 6.58 15.31
C LEU A 299 5.94 7.97 15.32
N GLY A 300 4.67 8.10 15.72
CA GLY A 300 3.91 9.36 15.67
C GLY A 300 4.50 10.49 16.51
N GLU A 301 5.20 10.12 17.59
CA GLU A 301 5.87 11.02 18.54
C GLU A 301 7.39 11.14 18.31
N LEU A 302 7.89 10.57 17.22
CA LEU A 302 9.32 10.54 16.90
C LEU A 302 9.62 11.26 15.60
N THR A 303 10.76 11.93 15.58
CA THR A 303 11.37 12.45 14.35
C THR A 303 12.14 11.37 13.60
N LYS A 304 12.29 11.49 12.28
CA LYS A 304 13.08 10.54 11.48
C LYS A 304 14.50 10.34 11.99
N PRO A 305 15.24 11.38 12.44
CA PRO A 305 16.55 11.19 13.05
C PRO A 305 16.51 10.33 14.33
N GLN A 306 15.51 10.50 15.20
CA GLN A 306 15.34 9.67 16.40
C GLN A 306 15.05 8.22 16.03
N VAL A 307 14.17 7.97 15.05
CA VAL A 307 13.91 6.61 14.54
C VAL A 307 15.19 5.95 14.02
N ARG A 308 16.02 6.68 13.25
CA ARG A 308 17.32 6.15 12.80
C ARG A 308 18.32 5.93 13.94
N ALA A 309 18.24 6.70 15.02
CA ALA A 309 19.07 6.49 16.20
C ALA A 309 18.70 5.19 16.93
N LEU A 310 17.40 4.97 17.18
CA LEU A 310 16.89 3.72 17.76
C LEU A 310 17.29 2.50 16.92
N ALA A 311 17.20 2.61 15.58
CA ALA A 311 17.62 1.53 14.70
C ALA A 311 19.12 1.19 14.82
N ARG A 312 19.98 2.19 15.05
CA ARG A 312 21.42 1.98 15.25
C ARG A 312 21.72 1.39 16.63
N GLU A 313 21.04 1.89 17.66
CA GLU A 313 21.19 1.41 19.04
C GLU A 313 20.79 -0.07 19.17
N ALA A 314 19.72 -0.48 18.49
CA ALA A 314 19.31 -1.87 18.40
C ALA A 314 20.05 -2.69 17.33
N GLU A 315 21.13 -2.15 16.77
CA GLU A 315 22.00 -2.80 15.77
C GLU A 315 21.23 -3.39 14.57
N LEU A 316 20.13 -2.73 14.17
CA LEU A 316 19.30 -3.23 13.08
C LEU A 316 20.04 -3.07 11.74
N PRO A 317 20.13 -4.13 10.91
CA PRO A 317 20.86 -4.07 9.64
C PRO A 317 20.23 -3.09 8.63
N VAL A 318 19.00 -2.64 8.88
CA VAL A 318 18.29 -1.66 8.06
C VAL A 318 18.51 -0.21 8.50
N ALA A 319 19.31 0.07 9.54
CA ALA A 319 19.49 1.41 10.10
C ALA A 319 20.01 2.44 9.09
N SER A 320 20.84 2.02 8.14
CA SER A 320 21.39 2.83 7.05
C SER A 320 20.56 2.75 5.76
N LYS A 321 19.55 1.88 5.68
CA LYS A 321 18.73 1.70 4.47
C LYS A 321 18.01 3.01 4.13
N ALA A 322 18.00 3.34 2.84
CA ALA A 322 17.24 4.48 2.33
C ALA A 322 15.73 4.20 2.43
N ASP A 323 14.95 5.27 2.57
CA ASP A 323 13.49 5.16 2.58
C ASP A 323 13.00 4.80 1.18
N SER A 324 12.08 3.82 1.06
CA SER A 324 11.43 3.52 -0.21
C SER A 324 10.79 4.78 -0.79
N GLN A 325 11.15 5.10 -2.03
CA GLN A 325 10.53 6.16 -2.82
C GLN A 325 9.69 5.51 -3.92
N ASP A 326 8.72 6.27 -4.45
CA ASP A 326 7.78 5.87 -5.51
C ASP A 326 6.67 4.88 -5.10
N LEU A 327 5.75 4.63 -6.05
CA LEU A 327 4.66 3.67 -5.88
C LEU A 327 5.24 2.25 -5.90
N CYS A 328 4.83 1.40 -4.95
CA CYS A 328 5.41 0.07 -4.78
C CYS A 328 5.38 -0.79 -6.05
N PHE A 329 4.29 -0.74 -6.81
CA PHE A 329 4.13 -1.49 -8.06
C PHE A 329 4.80 -0.85 -9.28
N LEU A 330 5.33 0.38 -9.14
CA LEU A 330 6.15 1.06 -10.17
C LEU A 330 7.65 0.99 -9.86
N ALA A 331 8.07 0.30 -8.79
CA ALA A 331 9.47 0.16 -8.45
C ALA A 331 10.28 -0.39 -9.64
N GLY A 332 11.31 0.35 -10.07
CA GLY A 332 12.17 -0.04 -11.20
C GLY A 332 11.61 0.23 -12.60
N THR A 333 10.35 0.68 -12.74
CA THR A 333 9.72 0.93 -14.04
C THR A 333 9.13 2.34 -14.12
N SER A 334 8.93 2.85 -15.33
CA SER A 334 8.26 4.14 -15.51
C SER A 334 6.75 3.97 -15.49
N ARG A 335 6.02 4.99 -15.03
CA ARG A 335 4.55 5.01 -15.11
C ARG A 335 4.08 4.77 -16.55
N GLN A 336 4.74 5.36 -17.54
CA GLN A 336 4.39 5.21 -18.95
C GLN A 336 4.52 3.76 -19.41
N ALA A 337 5.65 3.10 -19.10
CA ALA A 337 5.87 1.70 -19.44
C ALA A 337 4.85 0.78 -18.75
N PHE A 338 4.54 1.05 -17.48
CA PHE A 338 3.54 0.31 -16.71
C PHE A 338 2.12 0.43 -17.31
N LEU A 339 1.70 1.65 -17.66
CA LEU A 339 0.39 1.89 -18.27
C LEU A 339 0.26 1.21 -19.65
N ALA A 340 1.34 1.21 -20.44
CA ALA A 340 1.36 0.52 -21.73
C ALA A 340 1.17 -1.00 -21.57
N ARG A 341 1.94 -1.63 -20.67
CA ARG A 341 1.86 -3.09 -20.44
C ARG A 341 0.52 -3.55 -19.87
N HIS A 342 -0.01 -2.84 -18.87
CA HIS A 342 -1.17 -3.35 -18.12
C HIS A 342 -2.52 -2.80 -18.57
N ALA A 343 -2.56 -1.73 -19.36
CA ALA A 343 -3.81 -1.15 -19.84
C ALA A 343 -3.84 -0.87 -21.35
N GLY A 344 -2.77 -1.20 -22.08
CA GLY A 344 -2.64 -0.87 -23.50
C GLY A 344 -2.67 0.64 -23.75
N ILE A 345 -2.36 1.45 -22.74
CA ILE A 345 -2.33 2.92 -22.87
C ILE A 345 -0.97 3.29 -23.46
N GLU A 346 -0.89 3.18 -24.78
CA GLU A 346 0.30 3.53 -25.53
C GLU A 346 0.57 5.04 -25.52
N GLN A 347 1.82 5.41 -25.79
CA GLN A 347 2.18 6.80 -26.03
C GLN A 347 1.68 7.22 -27.41
N MET A 348 0.43 7.70 -27.45
CA MET A 348 -0.17 8.27 -28.64
C MET A 348 0.09 9.79 -28.67
N PRO A 349 0.83 10.30 -29.68
CA PRO A 349 1.05 11.72 -29.80
C PRO A 349 -0.27 12.49 -29.91
N GLY A 350 -0.33 13.64 -29.24
CA GLY A 350 -1.52 14.48 -29.22
C GLY A 350 -1.16 15.96 -29.24
N GLU A 351 -2.18 16.81 -29.24
CA GLU A 351 -2.04 18.27 -29.32
C GLU A 351 -1.98 18.88 -27.92
N ILE A 352 -1.05 19.81 -27.73
CA ILE A 352 -1.12 20.78 -26.64
C ILE A 352 -1.85 21.99 -27.19
N VAL A 353 -2.97 22.34 -26.58
CA VAL A 353 -3.80 23.49 -26.96
C VAL A 353 -3.83 24.53 -25.85
N ASP A 354 -4.04 25.80 -26.21
CA ASP A 354 -4.36 26.84 -25.24
C ASP A 354 -5.84 26.79 -24.80
N SER A 355 -6.26 27.74 -23.97
CA SER A 355 -7.64 27.86 -23.49
C SER A 355 -8.66 28.19 -24.60
N ASP A 356 -8.21 28.82 -25.69
CA ASP A 356 -9.03 29.11 -26.87
C ASP A 356 -9.10 27.92 -27.85
N GLY A 357 -8.30 26.88 -27.60
CA GLY A 357 -8.23 25.67 -28.43
C GLY A 357 -7.23 25.75 -29.58
N THR A 358 -6.40 26.80 -29.63
CA THR A 358 -5.31 26.94 -30.59
C THR A 358 -4.22 25.94 -30.26
N VAL A 359 -3.71 25.22 -31.28
CA VAL A 359 -2.59 24.28 -31.10
C VAL A 359 -1.30 25.06 -30.89
N ILE A 360 -0.71 24.89 -29.71
CA ILE A 360 0.55 25.56 -29.30
C ILE A 360 1.72 24.57 -29.19
N GLY A 361 1.47 23.27 -29.33
CA GLY A 361 2.51 22.25 -29.33
C GLY A 361 1.95 20.84 -29.49
N ARG A 362 2.82 19.85 -29.26
CA ARG A 362 2.47 18.43 -29.29
C ARG A 362 3.07 17.72 -28.08
N HIS A 363 2.44 16.64 -27.66
CA HIS A 363 2.91 15.79 -26.57
C HIS A 363 2.98 14.33 -27.00
N ALA A 364 3.72 13.50 -26.25
CA ALA A 364 3.82 12.05 -26.49
C ALA A 364 2.62 11.23 -25.94
N GLY A 365 1.81 11.81 -25.05
CA GLY A 365 0.59 11.20 -24.53
C GLY A 365 0.03 11.97 -23.33
N HIS A 366 -1.29 12.19 -23.28
CA HIS A 366 -1.91 13.03 -22.25
C HIS A 366 -1.73 12.48 -20.82
N GLN A 367 -1.59 11.16 -20.68
CA GLN A 367 -1.36 10.46 -19.42
C GLN A 367 -0.06 10.88 -18.72
N ALA A 368 0.91 11.45 -19.46
CA ALA A 368 2.15 11.96 -18.88
C ALA A 368 1.97 13.29 -18.14
N TYR A 369 0.80 13.94 -18.25
CA TYR A 369 0.55 15.28 -17.75
C TYR A 369 -0.42 15.27 -16.56
N THR A 370 -0.22 16.20 -15.63
CA THR A 370 -1.06 16.38 -14.45
C THR A 370 -1.43 17.85 -14.31
N VAL A 371 -2.64 18.16 -13.87
CA VAL A 371 -3.09 19.54 -13.64
C VAL A 371 -2.11 20.29 -12.72
N GLY A 372 -1.72 21.50 -13.14
CA GLY A 372 -0.72 22.34 -12.50
C GLY A 372 0.74 21.98 -12.80
N GLN A 373 0.99 20.98 -13.66
CA GLN A 373 2.33 20.70 -14.16
C GLN A 373 2.83 21.84 -15.05
N ARG A 374 4.02 22.35 -14.75
CA ARG A 374 4.73 23.36 -15.54
C ARG A 374 5.79 22.76 -16.46
N ARG A 375 6.61 21.84 -15.93
CA ARG A 375 7.77 21.28 -16.64
C ARG A 375 7.33 20.20 -17.63
N GLY A 376 8.06 20.05 -18.73
CA GLY A 376 7.82 18.99 -19.72
C GLY A 376 6.70 19.26 -20.73
N LEU A 377 6.17 20.48 -20.78
CA LEU A 377 5.22 20.90 -21.84
C LEU A 377 5.91 21.05 -23.20
N GLY A 378 7.16 21.51 -23.25
CA GLY A 378 7.89 21.68 -24.51
C GLY A 378 7.35 22.77 -25.44
N VAL A 379 6.52 23.68 -24.90
CA VAL A 379 5.92 24.80 -25.64
C VAL A 379 6.71 26.08 -25.35
N ALA A 380 7.09 26.80 -26.41
CA ALA A 380 7.66 28.14 -26.30
C ALA A 380 6.53 29.18 -26.17
N ALA A 381 6.52 29.93 -25.09
CA ALA A 381 5.53 30.98 -24.82
C ALA A 381 6.21 32.18 -24.13
N ALA A 382 5.60 33.36 -24.24
CA ALA A 382 6.11 34.59 -23.63
C ALA A 382 6.14 34.53 -22.10
N GLU A 383 5.23 33.77 -21.50
CA GLU A 383 5.18 33.49 -20.07
C GLU A 383 5.07 31.98 -19.79
N PRO A 384 5.41 31.50 -18.58
CA PRO A 384 5.33 30.08 -18.25
C PRO A 384 3.90 29.54 -18.30
N LEU A 385 3.68 28.49 -19.08
CA LEU A 385 2.41 27.78 -19.15
C LEU A 385 2.34 26.60 -18.16
N TYR A 386 1.13 26.27 -17.78
CA TYR A 386 0.77 25.18 -16.88
C TYR A 386 -0.34 24.34 -17.47
N VAL A 387 -0.35 23.04 -17.21
CA VAL A 387 -1.46 22.16 -17.58
C VAL A 387 -2.71 22.57 -16.80
N LEU A 388 -3.72 23.10 -17.50
CA LEU A 388 -5.03 23.45 -16.93
C LEU A 388 -5.91 22.22 -16.78
N ARG A 389 -5.95 21.38 -17.82
CA ARG A 389 -6.70 20.11 -17.84
C ARG A 389 -6.16 19.15 -18.89
N THR A 390 -6.49 17.88 -18.74
CA THR A 390 -6.29 16.82 -19.71
C THR A 390 -7.62 16.42 -20.33
N ASP A 391 -7.64 16.23 -21.65
CA ASP A 391 -8.79 15.72 -22.39
C ASP A 391 -8.43 14.35 -22.99
N ALA A 392 -8.74 13.30 -22.25
CA ALA A 392 -8.42 11.93 -22.66
C ALA A 392 -9.18 11.52 -23.93
N ALA A 393 -10.40 12.02 -24.13
CA ALA A 393 -11.23 11.65 -25.29
C ALA A 393 -10.68 12.26 -26.59
N ALA A 394 -10.24 13.51 -26.54
CA ALA A 394 -9.61 14.17 -27.69
C ALA A 394 -8.09 13.92 -27.77
N ASN A 395 -7.50 13.22 -26.79
CA ASN A 395 -6.05 13.11 -26.60
C ASN A 395 -5.35 14.48 -26.64
N ARG A 396 -5.86 15.44 -25.87
CA ARG A 396 -5.32 16.81 -25.79
C ARG A 396 -4.88 17.17 -24.38
N VAL A 397 -3.87 18.03 -24.30
CA VAL A 397 -3.46 18.71 -23.06
C VAL A 397 -3.78 20.19 -23.23
N VAL A 398 -4.58 20.75 -22.34
CA VAL A 398 -4.86 22.19 -22.32
C VAL A 398 -3.86 22.86 -21.40
N ALA A 399 -3.12 23.84 -21.91
CA ALA A 399 -2.16 24.61 -21.15
C ALA A 399 -2.49 26.10 -21.20
N GLY A 400 -2.20 26.81 -20.13
CA GLY A 400 -2.47 28.24 -20.02
C GLY A 400 -1.64 28.89 -18.93
N THR A 401 -1.93 30.15 -18.66
CA THR A 401 -1.22 30.96 -17.67
C THR A 401 -1.50 30.49 -16.24
N ARG A 402 -0.69 30.96 -15.30
CA ARG A 402 -0.92 30.72 -13.87
C ARG A 402 -2.28 31.27 -13.41
N ALA A 403 -2.69 32.42 -13.94
CA ALA A 403 -3.95 33.06 -13.57
C ALA A 403 -5.16 32.20 -13.95
N GLU A 404 -5.14 31.55 -15.13
CA GLU A 404 -6.19 30.64 -15.58
C GLU A 404 -6.25 29.33 -14.78
N LEU A 405 -5.12 28.90 -14.21
CA LEU A 405 -5.03 27.71 -13.36
C LEU A 405 -5.60 27.96 -11.95
N GLN A 406 -5.58 29.20 -11.50
CA GLN A 406 -5.95 29.56 -10.14
C GLN A 406 -7.44 29.35 -9.88
N THR A 407 -7.76 28.60 -8.83
CA THR A 407 -9.13 28.44 -8.36
C THR A 407 -9.25 28.66 -6.85
N ARG A 408 -10.41 29.15 -6.42
CA ARG A 408 -10.81 29.24 -5.01
C ARG A 408 -11.90 28.25 -4.64
N THR A 409 -12.39 27.47 -5.60
CA THR A 409 -13.40 26.43 -5.38
C THR A 409 -12.88 25.11 -5.90
N VAL A 410 -13.05 24.06 -5.10
CA VAL A 410 -12.63 22.70 -5.45
C VAL A 410 -13.83 21.78 -5.29
N PRO A 411 -14.44 21.33 -6.40
CA PRO A 411 -15.49 20.34 -6.33
C PRO A 411 -14.88 19.00 -5.93
N VAL A 412 -15.57 18.27 -5.07
CA VAL A 412 -15.15 16.94 -4.63
C VAL A 412 -16.32 15.96 -4.69
N ARG A 413 -15.99 14.68 -4.85
CA ARG A 413 -16.96 13.58 -4.91
C ARG A 413 -16.61 12.48 -3.93
N GLY A 414 -17.62 11.71 -3.53
CA GLY A 414 -17.47 10.55 -2.66
C GLY A 414 -16.90 10.91 -1.28
N ALA A 415 -17.26 12.07 -0.74
CA ALA A 415 -16.72 12.54 0.53
C ALA A 415 -17.21 11.69 1.71
N ARG A 416 -16.35 11.56 2.70
CA ARG A 416 -16.63 10.95 4.01
C ARG A 416 -16.21 11.94 5.09
N LEU A 417 -17.17 12.31 5.93
CA LEU A 417 -16.97 13.20 7.07
C LEU A 417 -17.17 12.42 8.37
N HIS A 418 -16.17 12.46 9.25
CA HIS A 418 -16.21 11.85 10.58
C HIS A 418 -16.69 12.84 11.65
N ARG A 419 -16.61 14.14 11.36
CA ARG A 419 -17.16 15.25 12.16
C ARG A 419 -17.98 16.18 11.30
N ASP A 420 -18.57 17.18 11.93
CA ASP A 420 -19.37 18.18 11.23
C ASP A 420 -18.53 18.94 10.21
N GLY A 421 -19.06 19.14 9.01
CA GLY A 421 -18.38 19.84 7.94
C GLY A 421 -18.06 21.30 8.26
N ALA A 422 -18.80 21.93 9.18
CA ALA A 422 -18.52 23.28 9.67
C ALA A 422 -17.20 23.38 10.46
N ARG A 423 -16.66 22.25 10.95
CA ARG A 423 -15.35 22.20 11.62
C ARG A 423 -14.17 22.22 10.65
N VAL A 424 -14.40 22.02 9.35
CA VAL A 424 -13.32 22.04 8.37
C VAL A 424 -12.75 23.46 8.29
N ASP A 425 -11.52 23.64 8.75
CA ASP A 425 -10.78 24.92 8.72
C ASP A 425 -9.68 24.93 7.65
N ARG A 426 -9.27 23.74 7.18
CA ARG A 426 -8.24 23.60 6.15
C ARG A 426 -8.39 22.32 5.33
N VAL A 427 -7.78 22.33 4.15
CA VAL A 427 -7.70 21.18 3.25
C VAL A 427 -6.27 20.96 2.75
N LYS A 428 -5.86 19.70 2.68
CA LYS A 428 -4.62 19.29 2.01
C LYS A 428 -4.96 18.56 0.71
N LEU A 429 -4.62 19.17 -0.42
CA LEU A 429 -5.00 18.69 -1.77
C LEU A 429 -3.94 17.82 -2.45
N ARG A 430 -2.72 17.78 -1.88
CA ARG A 430 -1.59 16.96 -2.35
C ARG A 430 -0.70 16.59 -1.16
N TYR A 431 -0.06 15.42 -1.21
CA TYR A 431 0.70 14.87 -0.08
C TYR A 431 1.76 15.80 0.54
N ARG A 432 2.62 16.39 -0.29
CA ARG A 432 3.70 17.30 0.18
C ARG A 432 3.32 18.79 0.10
N ALA A 433 2.05 19.10 -0.15
CA ALA A 433 1.58 20.49 -0.12
C ALA A 433 1.26 20.91 1.31
N LYS A 434 1.41 22.21 1.60
CA LYS A 434 0.89 22.79 2.83
C LYS A 434 -0.64 22.73 2.82
N PRO A 435 -1.30 22.46 3.95
CA PRO A 435 -2.74 22.66 4.08
C PRO A 435 -3.12 24.11 3.78
N LEU A 436 -4.25 24.30 3.12
CA LEU A 436 -4.80 25.61 2.75
C LEU A 436 -6.01 25.91 3.63
N PRO A 437 -6.15 27.14 4.18
CA PRO A 437 -7.37 27.53 4.88
C PRO A 437 -8.58 27.41 3.94
N ALA A 438 -9.61 26.72 4.43
CA ALA A 438 -10.75 26.33 3.62
C ALA A 438 -11.95 25.99 4.48
N ARG A 439 -13.15 26.07 3.88
CA ARG A 439 -14.40 25.58 4.47
C ARG A 439 -15.19 24.76 3.47
N LEU A 440 -16.06 23.88 3.97
CA LEU A 440 -17.06 23.22 3.12
C LEU A 440 -18.26 24.15 2.91
N LEU A 441 -18.77 24.21 1.69
CA LEU A 441 -20.00 24.95 1.41
C LEU A 441 -21.21 24.14 1.90
N GLY A 442 -22.12 24.81 2.61
CA GLY A 442 -23.41 24.25 3.05
C GLY A 442 -23.36 23.42 4.34
N ASP A 443 -22.27 23.51 5.12
CA ASP A 443 -22.13 22.91 6.45
C ASP A 443 -22.66 21.47 6.55
N PRO A 444 -22.12 20.54 5.74
CA PRO A 444 -22.65 19.18 5.65
C PRO A 444 -22.45 18.42 6.96
N ALA A 445 -23.51 17.76 7.43
CA ALA A 445 -23.46 16.88 8.60
C ALA A 445 -22.44 15.73 8.42
N PRO A 446 -21.96 15.09 9.51
CA PRO A 446 -21.11 13.90 9.43
C PRO A 446 -21.76 12.80 8.59
N GLY A 447 -20.96 12.06 7.82
CA GLY A 447 -21.44 10.93 7.01
C GLY A 447 -20.90 10.91 5.58
N SER A 448 -21.66 10.23 4.70
CA SER A 448 -21.28 10.03 3.30
C SER A 448 -21.98 11.03 2.39
N HIS A 449 -21.21 11.71 1.55
CA HIS A 449 -21.73 12.72 0.62
C HIS A 449 -21.29 12.43 -0.81
N ARG A 450 -22.24 12.47 -1.75
CA ARG A 450 -21.95 12.19 -3.16
C ARG A 450 -21.07 13.27 -3.78
N ARG A 451 -21.39 14.53 -3.52
CA ARG A 451 -20.68 15.72 -3.99
C ARG A 451 -20.68 16.78 -2.90
N LEU A 452 -19.56 17.48 -2.76
CA LEU A 452 -19.41 18.67 -1.94
C LEU A 452 -18.55 19.69 -2.70
N GLU A 453 -18.52 20.91 -2.20
CA GLU A 453 -17.65 21.96 -2.73
C GLU A 453 -16.83 22.56 -1.59
N ILE A 454 -15.52 22.68 -1.82
CA ILE A 454 -14.58 23.27 -0.87
C ILE A 454 -14.29 24.69 -1.34
N ALA A 455 -14.49 25.67 -0.47
CA ALA A 455 -14.10 27.06 -0.70
C ALA A 455 -12.78 27.37 0.01
N LEU A 456 -11.80 27.86 -0.75
CA LEU A 456 -10.47 28.22 -0.27
C LEU A 456 -10.42 29.71 0.08
N GLU A 457 -9.69 30.07 1.13
CA GLU A 457 -9.42 31.47 1.49
C GLU A 457 -8.33 32.11 0.62
N GLU A 458 -7.48 31.30 0.00
CA GLU A 458 -6.44 31.71 -0.94
C GLU A 458 -6.56 30.88 -2.23
N PRO A 459 -6.28 31.45 -3.41
CA PRO A 459 -6.31 30.68 -4.65
C PRO A 459 -5.20 29.63 -4.67
N VAL A 460 -5.50 28.44 -5.21
CA VAL A 460 -4.52 27.37 -5.45
C VAL A 460 -4.27 27.21 -6.95
N ASP A 461 -3.03 26.83 -7.31
CA ASP A 461 -2.63 26.48 -8.68
C ASP A 461 -3.22 25.12 -9.11
N GLY A 462 -4.55 25.06 -9.23
CA GLY A 462 -5.28 23.91 -9.71
C GLY A 462 -5.35 22.74 -8.73
N ALA A 463 -6.53 22.12 -8.68
CA ALA A 463 -6.78 20.89 -7.94
C ALA A 463 -6.85 19.73 -8.95
N ALA A 464 -5.94 18.75 -8.85
CA ALA A 464 -5.85 17.67 -9.83
C ALA A 464 -6.99 16.64 -9.63
N PRO A 465 -7.91 16.47 -10.59
CA PRO A 465 -8.99 15.51 -10.46
C PRO A 465 -8.47 14.09 -10.27
N GLY A 466 -9.06 13.35 -9.32
CA GLY A 466 -8.59 12.00 -8.92
C GLY A 466 -7.64 12.00 -7.71
N GLN A 467 -7.04 13.13 -7.33
CA GLN A 467 -6.31 13.24 -6.08
C GLN A 467 -7.26 13.27 -4.87
N THR A 468 -6.69 13.09 -3.68
CA THR A 468 -7.42 13.15 -2.42
C THR A 468 -7.47 14.58 -1.90
N ALA A 469 -8.65 15.03 -1.49
CA ALA A 469 -8.82 16.19 -0.63
C ALA A 469 -8.92 15.70 0.82
N CYS A 470 -7.90 15.95 1.63
CA CYS A 470 -7.87 15.62 3.06
C CYS A 470 -8.44 16.80 3.84
N LEU A 471 -9.59 16.59 4.50
CA LEU A 471 -10.38 17.63 5.19
C LEU A 471 -10.01 17.63 6.67
N MET A 472 -9.67 18.80 7.21
CA MET A 472 -8.99 18.91 8.50
C MET A 472 -9.62 19.97 9.40
N ASP A 473 -9.48 19.75 10.71
CA ASP A 473 -9.76 20.68 11.80
C ASP A 473 -8.46 20.82 12.60
N GLY A 474 -7.73 21.90 12.37
CA GLY A 474 -6.37 22.07 12.91
C GLY A 474 -5.42 20.98 12.40
N ASP A 475 -4.91 20.14 13.30
CA ASP A 475 -4.03 19.00 12.97
C ASP A 475 -4.75 17.65 12.90
N LEU A 476 -6.08 17.65 13.05
CA LEU A 476 -6.94 16.46 12.96
C LEU A 476 -7.49 16.28 11.55
N VAL A 477 -7.48 15.05 11.06
CA VAL A 477 -8.20 14.66 9.84
C VAL A 477 -9.62 14.28 10.22
N ILE A 478 -10.59 15.10 9.80
CA ILE A 478 -12.02 14.90 10.10
C ILE A 478 -12.81 14.42 8.88
N GLY A 479 -12.16 14.26 7.74
CA GLY A 479 -12.76 13.64 6.56
C GLY A 479 -11.84 13.62 5.35
N TRP A 480 -12.34 13.07 4.26
CA TRP A 480 -11.63 13.00 2.99
C TRP A 480 -12.61 12.93 1.82
N ALA A 481 -12.14 13.26 0.63
CA ALA A 481 -12.90 13.14 -0.61
C ALA A 481 -11.97 12.95 -1.82
N THR A 482 -12.53 12.60 -2.98
CA THR A 482 -11.79 12.63 -4.26
C THR A 482 -12.06 13.94 -4.98
N ILE A 483 -11.02 14.62 -5.42
CA ILE A 483 -11.12 15.86 -6.21
C ILE A 483 -11.84 15.55 -7.53
N ASP A 484 -12.90 16.30 -7.79
CA ASP A 484 -13.69 16.18 -9.02
C ASP A 484 -13.23 17.16 -10.09
N ARG A 485 -13.65 16.92 -11.33
CA ARG A 485 -13.41 17.90 -12.40
C ARG A 485 -14.17 19.18 -12.08
N ALA A 486 -13.53 20.32 -12.28
CA ALA A 486 -14.24 21.61 -12.35
C ALA A 486 -15.32 21.52 -13.43
N ALA A 487 -16.50 22.10 -13.17
CA ALA A 487 -17.48 22.29 -14.22
C ALA A 487 -16.80 23.09 -15.35
N ALA A 488 -16.97 22.67 -16.60
CA ALA A 488 -16.48 23.45 -17.72
C ALA A 488 -17.13 24.86 -17.63
N PRO A 489 -16.38 25.96 -17.85
CA PRO A 489 -17.02 27.25 -18.04
C PRO A 489 -18.05 27.08 -19.16
N ALA A 490 -19.28 27.55 -18.92
CA ALA A 490 -20.33 27.51 -19.93
C ALA A 490 -19.78 28.15 -21.21
N GLN A 491 -19.78 27.41 -22.32
CA GLN A 491 -19.40 28.02 -23.60
C GLN A 491 -20.36 29.20 -23.86
N PRO A 492 -19.86 30.38 -24.25
CA PRO A 492 -20.74 31.46 -24.65
C PRO A 492 -21.62 30.96 -25.79
N SER A 493 -22.93 31.13 -25.64
CA SER A 493 -23.91 30.79 -26.68
C SER A 493 -23.46 31.39 -28.01
N PRO A 494 -23.52 30.64 -29.13
CA PRO A 494 -23.20 31.22 -30.42
C PRO A 494 -24.07 32.47 -30.66
N PRO A 495 -23.52 33.55 -31.24
CA PRO A 495 -24.30 34.75 -31.52
C PRO A 495 -25.50 34.37 -32.39
N PRO A 496 -26.67 35.01 -32.18
CA PRO A 496 -27.87 34.72 -32.95
C PRO A 496 -27.56 34.87 -34.44
N ALA A 497 -27.99 33.88 -35.23
CA ALA A 497 -27.80 33.89 -36.67
C ALA A 497 -28.35 35.20 -37.27
N PRO A 498 -27.62 35.85 -38.19
CA PRO A 498 -28.10 37.07 -38.81
C PRO A 498 -29.43 36.80 -39.55
N PRO A 499 -30.38 37.73 -39.52
CA PRO A 499 -31.68 37.52 -40.14
C PRO A 499 -31.53 37.21 -41.62
N ALA A 500 -32.22 36.16 -42.06
CA ALA A 500 -32.23 35.72 -43.46
C ALA A 500 -32.64 36.89 -44.35
N ARG A 501 -31.79 37.26 -45.31
CA ARG A 501 -32.15 38.23 -46.35
C ARG A 501 -33.27 37.63 -47.19
N SER A 502 -34.46 38.19 -47.05
CA SER A 502 -35.59 37.98 -47.93
C SER A 502 -35.20 38.34 -49.37
N THR A 503 -34.92 37.34 -50.20
CA THR A 503 -34.92 37.51 -51.66
C THR A 503 -36.38 37.53 -52.12
N SER A 504 -36.93 38.72 -52.34
CA SER A 504 -38.15 38.85 -53.15
C SER A 504 -37.80 38.50 -54.59
N VAL A 505 -38.29 37.36 -55.07
CA VAL A 505 -38.35 37.10 -56.52
C VAL A 505 -39.76 37.51 -56.95
N ALA A 506 -39.81 38.56 -57.77
CA ALA A 506 -41.02 39.00 -58.44
C ALA A 506 -41.21 38.19 -59.73
N ARG A 507 -42.47 37.80 -59.95
CA ARG A 507 -43.13 37.18 -61.11
C ARG A 507 -43.14 35.66 -61.17
#